data_AF-A0A377G878-F1
#
_entry.id   AF-A0A377G878-F1
#
_cell.length_a   1.000
_cell.length_b   1.000
_cell.length_c   1.000
_cell.angle_alpha   90.00
_cell.angle_beta   90.00
_cell.angle_gamma   90.00
#
_symmetry.space_group_name_H-M   'P 1'
#
loop_
_entity.id
_entity.type
_entity.pdbx_description
1 polymer ?
#
loop_
_entity_poly.entity_id
_entity_poly.type
_entity_poly.pdbx_seq_one_letter_code
_entity_poly.pdbx_strand_id
1 'polypeptide(L)'
;MANIKFNQTNETKTKIMNRLGQLGLQPDARMMQTLEENINHLNRLTSLFNALKKANIALDDRLHGIIASNVTIASYVVNLLGLLHEKGIDAAIIPLELLFKAAKSETTVGHGMRKLATSNSLDAGTVNLLLSYPEQSYLLADLIINFQEHAYPTEKIVEKLTKFSEKNMNTAIELLTLLLKHNLYYFECLDILLGQQEYLSKIYEGAKKLVVENIITSAYFTVIEKNPKNANVVANLILLLHNVSLIDYKKTEDLLIVSKLGVGAFHFLMHLQQSGLLNAENYKKVCDHNSILNHTEVIECLSSLPLFVTLEEEELKEMLDLINKKPSSQADRLDFIDLIQKYVLTNKPHL
;
A
#
# COMPACT_ATOMS: atom_id res chain seq x y z
N MET A 1 -21.37 -7.16 -54.82
CA MET A 1 -20.89 -7.01 -53.42
C MET A 1 -21.71 -7.82 -52.40
N ALA A 2 -23.03 -7.98 -52.56
CA ALA A 2 -23.86 -8.79 -51.65
C ALA A 2 -23.49 -10.30 -51.62
N ASN A 3 -23.24 -10.93 -52.77
CA ASN A 3 -22.85 -12.35 -52.84
C ASN A 3 -21.48 -12.67 -52.21
N ILE A 4 -20.55 -11.70 -52.18
CA ILE A 4 -19.22 -11.88 -51.58
C ILE A 4 -19.34 -11.88 -50.04
N LYS A 5 -20.14 -10.95 -49.48
CA LYS A 5 -20.44 -10.94 -48.05
C LYS A 5 -21.20 -12.20 -47.61
N PHE A 6 -22.17 -12.67 -48.41
CA PHE A 6 -22.97 -13.86 -48.09
C PHE A 6 -22.14 -15.15 -48.06
N ASN A 7 -21.21 -15.33 -49.01
CA ASN A 7 -20.32 -16.50 -49.04
C ASN A 7 -19.28 -16.47 -47.90
N GLN A 8 -18.74 -15.29 -47.56
CA GLN A 8 -17.83 -15.13 -46.41
C GLN A 8 -18.50 -15.44 -45.07
N THR A 9 -19.77 -15.06 -44.88
CA THR A 9 -20.54 -15.39 -43.67
C THR A 9 -20.79 -16.89 -43.54
N ASN A 10 -21.10 -17.59 -44.65
CA ASN A 10 -21.33 -19.04 -44.64
C ASN A 10 -20.06 -19.86 -44.38
N GLU A 11 -18.92 -19.47 -44.96
CA GLU A 11 -17.63 -20.12 -44.70
C GLU A 11 -17.19 -19.94 -43.24
N THR A 12 -17.37 -18.73 -42.69
CA THR A 12 -17.05 -18.40 -41.30
C THR A 12 -17.86 -19.25 -40.31
N LYS A 13 -19.18 -19.35 -40.54
CA LYS A 13 -20.08 -20.14 -39.68
C LYS A 13 -19.75 -21.63 -39.74
N THR A 14 -19.46 -22.16 -40.93
CA THR A 14 -19.07 -23.58 -41.11
C THR A 14 -17.77 -23.89 -40.35
N LYS A 15 -16.79 -22.99 -40.41
CA LYS A 15 -15.53 -23.12 -39.67
C LYS A 15 -15.73 -23.14 -38.15
N ILE A 16 -16.60 -22.26 -37.62
CA ILE A 16 -16.95 -22.22 -36.20
C ILE A 16 -17.61 -23.54 -35.78
N MET A 17 -18.65 -23.98 -36.50
CA MET A 17 -19.40 -25.20 -36.17
C MET A 17 -18.52 -26.46 -36.20
N ASN A 18 -17.63 -26.58 -37.19
CA ASN A 18 -16.66 -27.68 -37.26
C ASN A 18 -15.74 -27.70 -36.02
N ARG A 19 -15.28 -26.52 -35.58
CA ARG A 19 -14.41 -26.41 -34.40
C ARG A 19 -15.15 -26.76 -33.10
N LEU A 20 -16.39 -26.29 -32.95
CA LEU A 20 -17.23 -26.63 -31.79
C LEU A 20 -17.50 -28.13 -31.72
N GLY A 21 -17.83 -28.76 -32.86
CA GLY A 21 -18.04 -30.20 -32.97
C GLY A 21 -16.82 -31.02 -32.53
N GLN A 22 -15.61 -30.62 -32.96
CA GLN A 22 -14.35 -31.26 -32.54
C GLN A 22 -14.11 -31.21 -31.03
N LEU A 23 -14.57 -30.14 -30.37
CA LEU A 23 -14.42 -29.95 -28.91
C LEU A 23 -15.62 -30.49 -28.12
N GLY A 24 -16.63 -31.06 -28.79
CA GLY A 24 -17.88 -31.49 -28.19
C GLY A 24 -18.63 -30.34 -27.51
N LEU A 25 -18.45 -29.11 -27.98
CA LEU A 25 -19.16 -27.93 -27.48
C LEU A 25 -20.50 -27.83 -28.20
N GLN A 26 -21.58 -27.76 -27.42
CA GLN A 26 -22.90 -27.49 -27.98
C GLN A 26 -23.01 -25.99 -28.30
N PRO A 27 -23.42 -25.63 -29.53
CA PRO A 27 -23.56 -24.23 -29.91
C PRO A 27 -24.70 -23.58 -29.12
N ASP A 28 -24.37 -22.51 -28.41
CA ASP A 28 -25.30 -21.62 -27.73
C ASP A 28 -25.35 -20.28 -28.47
N ALA A 29 -26.49 -19.58 -28.42
CA ALA A 29 -26.66 -18.32 -29.16
C ALA A 29 -25.63 -17.26 -28.77
N ARG A 30 -25.30 -17.13 -27.48
CA ARG A 30 -24.30 -16.19 -26.96
C ARG A 30 -22.90 -16.59 -27.38
N MET A 31 -22.59 -17.88 -27.28
CA MET A 31 -21.32 -18.44 -27.76
C MET A 31 -21.11 -18.15 -29.24
N MET A 32 -22.12 -18.42 -30.07
CA MET A 32 -22.07 -18.18 -31.51
C MET A 32 -21.88 -16.70 -31.82
N GLN A 33 -22.62 -15.82 -31.14
CA GLN A 33 -22.46 -14.38 -31.28
C GLN A 33 -21.01 -13.94 -30.99
N THR A 34 -20.44 -14.34 -29.84
CA THR A 34 -19.07 -13.96 -29.48
C THR A 34 -18.04 -14.43 -30.52
N LEU A 35 -18.21 -15.66 -31.03
CA LEU A 35 -17.28 -16.27 -32.00
C LEU A 35 -17.37 -15.64 -33.39
N GLU A 36 -18.57 -15.30 -33.84
CA GLU A 36 -18.82 -14.65 -35.12
C GLU A 36 -18.27 -13.21 -35.13
N GLU A 37 -18.48 -12.45 -34.05
CA GLU A 37 -17.98 -11.08 -33.88
C GLU A 37 -16.44 -11.03 -33.74
N ASN A 38 -15.82 -12.12 -33.26
CA ASN A 38 -14.39 -12.15 -32.92
C ASN A 38 -13.62 -13.29 -33.60
N ILE A 39 -13.81 -13.48 -34.90
CA ILE A 39 -13.25 -14.62 -35.65
C ILE A 39 -11.71 -14.73 -35.55
N ASN A 40 -11.00 -13.61 -35.42
CA ASN A 40 -9.54 -13.56 -35.25
C ASN A 40 -9.08 -14.21 -33.93
N HIS A 41 -9.99 -14.39 -32.98
CA HIS A 41 -9.74 -15.00 -31.68
C HIS A 41 -10.41 -16.38 -31.52
N LEU A 42 -10.92 -16.99 -32.61
CA LEU A 42 -11.65 -18.25 -32.61
C LEU A 42 -11.01 -19.35 -31.76
N ASN A 43 -9.70 -19.59 -31.92
CA ASN A 43 -9.00 -20.64 -31.18
C ASN A 43 -8.90 -20.35 -29.68
N ARG A 44 -8.76 -19.08 -29.29
CA ARG A 44 -8.67 -18.66 -27.89
C ARG A 44 -10.05 -18.79 -27.22
N LEU A 45 -11.09 -18.29 -27.87
CA LEU A 45 -12.46 -18.35 -27.39
C LEU A 45 -12.99 -19.78 -27.29
N THR A 46 -12.76 -20.62 -28.30
CA THR A 46 -13.17 -22.03 -28.24
C THR A 46 -12.43 -22.81 -27.16
N SER A 47 -11.16 -22.49 -26.91
CA SER A 47 -10.41 -23.04 -25.76
C SER A 47 -11.01 -22.60 -24.43
N LEU A 48 -11.43 -21.32 -24.33
CA LEU A 48 -12.11 -20.79 -23.15
C LEU A 48 -13.45 -21.48 -22.88
N PHE A 49 -14.32 -21.58 -23.88
CA PHE A 49 -15.60 -22.29 -23.72
C PHE A 49 -15.42 -23.75 -23.32
N ASN A 50 -14.40 -24.42 -23.85
CA ASN A 50 -14.05 -25.77 -23.44
C ASN A 50 -13.56 -25.84 -21.98
N ALA A 51 -12.73 -24.87 -21.55
CA ALA A 51 -12.28 -24.79 -20.17
C ALA A 51 -13.45 -24.54 -19.20
N LEU A 52 -14.36 -23.62 -19.54
CA LEU A 52 -15.58 -23.34 -18.78
C LEU A 52 -16.47 -24.59 -18.65
N LYS A 53 -16.68 -25.31 -19.75
CA LYS A 53 -17.42 -26.58 -19.74
C LYS A 53 -16.77 -27.61 -18.81
N LYS A 54 -15.45 -27.77 -18.85
CA LYS A 54 -14.71 -28.70 -17.97
C LYS A 54 -14.81 -28.32 -16.49
N ALA A 55 -14.89 -27.02 -16.20
CA ALA A 55 -15.08 -26.48 -14.86
C ALA A 55 -16.57 -26.47 -14.42
N ASN A 56 -17.49 -27.01 -15.22
CA ASN A 56 -18.94 -26.96 -14.98
C ASN A 56 -19.51 -25.54 -14.82
N ILE A 57 -18.92 -24.56 -15.50
CA ILE A 57 -19.36 -23.15 -15.47
C ILE A 57 -20.27 -22.88 -16.67
N ALA A 58 -21.53 -22.57 -16.40
CA ALA A 58 -22.52 -22.26 -17.43
C ALA A 58 -22.30 -20.87 -18.04
N LEU A 59 -22.57 -20.74 -19.34
CA LEU A 59 -22.52 -19.45 -20.06
C LEU A 59 -23.87 -18.73 -19.93
N ASP A 60 -23.95 -17.80 -18.97
CA ASP A 60 -25.09 -16.88 -18.83
C ASP A 60 -24.84 -15.53 -19.54
N ASP A 61 -25.83 -14.62 -19.50
CA ASP A 61 -25.72 -13.30 -20.13
C ASP A 61 -24.59 -12.45 -19.55
N ARG A 62 -24.30 -12.62 -18.25
CA ARG A 62 -23.27 -11.86 -17.54
C ARG A 62 -21.88 -12.30 -17.96
N LEU A 63 -21.60 -13.60 -17.91
CA LEU A 63 -20.35 -14.20 -18.36
C LEU A 63 -20.13 -13.95 -19.86
N HIS A 64 -21.19 -14.02 -20.66
CA HIS A 64 -21.11 -13.63 -22.07
C HIS A 64 -20.61 -12.19 -22.23
N GLY A 65 -21.20 -11.22 -21.53
CA GLY A 65 -20.76 -9.82 -21.57
C GLY A 65 -19.31 -9.62 -21.13
N ILE A 66 -18.85 -10.36 -20.11
CA ILE A 66 -17.46 -10.33 -19.63
C ILE A 66 -16.50 -10.86 -20.69
N ILE A 67 -16.82 -12.02 -21.31
CA ILE A 67 -16.00 -12.62 -22.36
C ILE A 67 -15.92 -11.69 -23.56
N ALA A 68 -17.06 -11.17 -24.03
CA ALA A 68 -17.12 -10.27 -25.17
C ALA A 68 -16.29 -8.99 -24.96
N SER A 69 -16.23 -8.50 -23.71
CA SER A 69 -15.42 -7.32 -23.35
C SER A 69 -13.92 -7.63 -23.16
N ASN A 70 -13.53 -8.90 -23.07
CA ASN A 70 -12.17 -9.34 -22.68
C ASN A 70 -11.59 -10.45 -23.58
N VAL A 71 -12.01 -10.49 -24.85
CA VAL A 71 -11.62 -11.54 -25.80
C VAL A 71 -10.11 -11.74 -25.91
N THR A 72 -9.34 -10.65 -25.83
CA THR A 72 -7.88 -10.66 -25.99
C THR A 72 -7.16 -11.48 -24.92
N ILE A 73 -7.73 -11.55 -23.70
CA ILE A 73 -7.16 -12.25 -22.54
C ILE A 73 -7.74 -13.65 -22.31
N ALA A 74 -8.60 -14.15 -23.20
CA ALA A 74 -9.25 -15.46 -23.07
C ALA A 74 -8.26 -16.61 -22.82
N SER A 75 -7.10 -16.60 -23.48
CA SER A 75 -6.04 -17.59 -23.26
C SER A 75 -5.46 -17.56 -21.84
N TYR A 76 -5.34 -16.38 -21.23
CA TYR A 76 -4.85 -16.25 -19.87
C TYR A 76 -5.87 -16.75 -18.84
N VAL A 77 -7.17 -16.53 -19.10
CA VAL A 77 -8.24 -17.12 -18.29
C VAL A 77 -8.21 -18.65 -18.37
N VAL A 78 -8.00 -19.22 -19.57
CA VAL A 78 -7.84 -20.68 -19.74
C VAL A 78 -6.68 -21.21 -18.89
N ASN A 79 -5.54 -20.52 -18.89
CA ASN A 79 -4.38 -20.93 -18.09
C ASN A 79 -4.69 -20.91 -16.59
N LEU A 80 -5.35 -19.86 -16.09
CA LEU A 80 -5.74 -19.78 -14.68
C LEU A 80 -6.74 -20.88 -14.30
N LEU A 81 -7.74 -21.16 -15.14
CA LEU A 81 -8.67 -22.29 -14.92
C LEU A 81 -7.94 -23.63 -14.90
N GLY A 82 -6.97 -23.82 -15.81
CA GLY A 82 -6.11 -25.00 -15.83
C GLY A 82 -5.33 -25.15 -14.53
N LEU A 83 -4.72 -24.06 -14.05
CA LEU A 83 -3.94 -24.07 -12.81
C LEU A 83 -4.81 -24.36 -11.57
N LEU A 84 -6.02 -23.80 -11.50
CA LEU A 84 -6.97 -24.10 -10.43
C LEU A 84 -7.31 -25.60 -10.40
N HIS A 85 -7.60 -26.18 -11.58
CA HIS A 85 -7.88 -27.60 -11.72
C HIS A 85 -6.67 -28.47 -11.33
N GLU A 86 -5.46 -28.13 -11.79
CA GLU A 86 -4.22 -28.82 -11.41
C GLU A 86 -3.96 -28.80 -9.90
N LYS A 87 -4.43 -27.75 -9.20
CA LYS A 87 -4.29 -27.60 -7.75
C LYS A 87 -5.51 -28.11 -6.96
N GLY A 88 -6.48 -28.74 -7.62
CA GLY A 88 -7.68 -29.28 -6.97
C GLY A 88 -8.61 -28.22 -6.40
N ILE A 89 -8.55 -26.98 -6.92
CA ILE A 89 -9.39 -25.87 -6.48
C ILE A 89 -10.59 -25.78 -7.41
N ASP A 90 -11.79 -25.84 -6.84
CA ASP A 90 -13.02 -25.69 -7.60
C ASP A 90 -13.15 -24.26 -8.11
N ALA A 91 -13.08 -24.07 -9.43
CA ALA A 91 -13.20 -22.76 -10.05
C ALA A 91 -14.61 -22.16 -9.89
N ALA A 92 -15.64 -22.96 -9.58
CA ALA A 92 -17.01 -22.48 -9.39
C ALA A 92 -17.18 -21.60 -8.14
N ILE A 93 -16.28 -21.69 -7.16
CA ILE A 93 -16.32 -20.86 -5.94
C ILE A 93 -15.68 -19.47 -6.14
N ILE A 94 -15.03 -19.25 -7.29
CA ILE A 94 -14.29 -18.02 -7.58
C ILE A 94 -15.17 -17.10 -8.43
N PRO A 95 -15.35 -15.82 -8.05
CA PRO A 95 -16.06 -14.86 -8.89
C PRO A 95 -15.41 -14.72 -10.26
N LEU A 96 -16.19 -14.90 -11.33
CA LEU A 96 -15.66 -14.89 -12.70
C LEU A 96 -15.07 -13.52 -13.08
N GLU A 97 -15.64 -12.42 -12.61
CA GLU A 97 -15.07 -11.09 -12.83
C GLU A 97 -13.66 -10.97 -12.26
N LEU A 98 -13.45 -11.57 -11.09
CA LEU A 98 -12.15 -11.58 -10.42
C LEU A 98 -11.14 -12.38 -11.24
N LEU A 99 -11.54 -13.55 -11.73
CA LEU A 99 -10.70 -14.39 -12.59
C LEU A 99 -10.31 -13.66 -13.89
N PHE A 100 -11.25 -12.99 -14.55
CA PHE A 100 -10.97 -12.21 -15.76
C PHE A 100 -10.13 -10.97 -15.47
N LYS A 101 -10.34 -10.28 -14.35
CA LYS A 101 -9.47 -9.17 -13.91
C LYS A 101 -8.03 -9.67 -13.69
N ALA A 102 -7.89 -10.77 -12.95
CA ALA A 102 -6.60 -11.34 -12.59
C ALA A 102 -5.83 -11.93 -13.77
N ALA A 103 -6.52 -12.41 -14.80
CA ALA A 103 -5.92 -12.97 -16.01
C ALA A 103 -4.99 -11.98 -16.75
N LYS A 104 -5.11 -10.68 -16.54
CA LYS A 104 -4.17 -9.69 -17.07
C LYS A 104 -2.75 -9.83 -16.50
N SER A 105 -2.63 -10.41 -15.31
CA SER A 105 -1.36 -10.71 -14.63
C SER A 105 -1.22 -12.21 -14.36
N GLU A 106 -1.71 -13.05 -15.29
CA GLU A 106 -1.76 -14.50 -15.16
C GLU A 106 -0.42 -15.13 -14.75
N THR A 107 0.69 -14.65 -15.30
CA THR A 107 2.02 -15.16 -14.97
C THR A 107 2.38 -14.92 -13.50
N THR A 108 2.13 -13.72 -12.99
CA THR A 108 2.37 -13.33 -11.59
C THR A 108 1.46 -14.10 -10.64
N VAL A 109 0.18 -14.20 -10.95
CA VAL A 109 -0.81 -15.00 -10.20
C VAL A 109 -0.37 -16.46 -10.17
N GLY A 110 -0.02 -17.02 -11.33
CA GLY A 110 0.40 -18.41 -11.46
C GLY A 110 1.68 -18.71 -10.69
N HIS A 111 2.65 -17.80 -10.67
CA HIS A 111 3.84 -17.93 -9.81
C HIS A 111 3.46 -17.90 -8.32
N GLY A 112 2.59 -16.98 -7.90
CA GLY A 112 2.10 -16.92 -6.51
C GLY A 112 1.41 -18.21 -6.08
N MET A 113 0.49 -18.73 -6.88
CA MET A 113 -0.22 -19.99 -6.59
C MET A 113 0.74 -21.19 -6.50
N ARG A 114 1.69 -21.31 -7.44
CA ARG A 114 2.69 -22.39 -7.39
C ARG A 114 3.56 -22.30 -6.15
N LYS A 115 3.93 -21.09 -5.73
CA LYS A 115 4.74 -20.84 -4.53
C LYS A 115 4.00 -21.22 -3.24
N LEU A 116 2.72 -20.84 -3.12
CA LEU A 116 1.90 -21.28 -1.98
C LEU A 116 1.67 -22.80 -1.99
N ALA A 117 1.52 -23.41 -3.17
CA ALA A 117 1.36 -24.86 -3.27
C ALA A 117 2.60 -25.61 -2.76
N THR A 118 3.81 -25.11 -3.04
CA THR A 118 5.05 -25.74 -2.54
C THR A 118 5.20 -25.66 -1.02
N SER A 119 4.54 -24.71 -0.37
CA SER A 119 4.58 -24.50 1.09
C SER A 119 3.35 -25.04 1.83
N ASN A 120 2.47 -25.79 1.12
CA ASN A 120 1.19 -26.27 1.64
C ASN A 120 0.29 -25.17 2.21
N SER A 121 0.36 -23.97 1.64
CA SER A 121 -0.42 -22.78 2.06
C SER A 121 -1.48 -22.40 1.03
N LEU A 122 -1.64 -23.18 -0.04
CA LEU A 122 -2.60 -22.89 -1.10
C LEU A 122 -3.97 -23.48 -0.75
N ASP A 123 -4.94 -22.61 -0.60
CA ASP A 123 -6.35 -22.90 -0.34
C ASP A 123 -7.25 -21.89 -1.09
N ALA A 124 -8.57 -22.02 -0.92
CA ALA A 124 -9.51 -21.11 -1.57
C ALA A 124 -9.36 -19.64 -1.11
N GLY A 125 -9.04 -19.41 0.16
CA GLY A 125 -8.90 -18.06 0.72
C GLY A 125 -7.68 -17.33 0.15
N THR A 126 -6.54 -18.01 0.14
CA THR A 126 -5.29 -17.51 -0.43
C THR A 126 -5.40 -17.32 -1.94
N VAL A 127 -6.06 -18.23 -2.68
CA VAL A 127 -6.33 -18.00 -4.11
C VAL A 127 -7.18 -16.76 -4.33
N ASN A 128 -8.28 -16.59 -3.59
CA ASN A 128 -9.11 -15.40 -3.71
C ASN A 128 -8.33 -14.12 -3.41
N LEU A 129 -7.41 -14.16 -2.44
CA LEU A 129 -6.51 -13.05 -2.15
C LEU A 129 -5.57 -12.75 -3.33
N LEU A 130 -4.90 -13.76 -3.90
CA LEU A 130 -4.02 -13.56 -5.06
C LEU A 130 -4.78 -12.99 -6.26
N LEU A 131 -5.99 -13.49 -6.54
CA LEU A 131 -6.81 -12.99 -7.64
C LEU A 131 -7.35 -11.57 -7.39
N SER A 132 -7.50 -11.17 -6.12
CA SER A 132 -7.91 -9.81 -5.75
C SER A 132 -6.81 -8.77 -5.93
N TYR A 133 -5.54 -9.18 -5.84
CA TYR A 133 -4.36 -8.33 -6.00
C TYR A 133 -3.37 -8.96 -6.99
N PRO A 134 -3.77 -9.10 -8.27
CA PRO A 134 -3.09 -9.97 -9.22
C PRO A 134 -1.65 -9.54 -9.49
N GLU A 135 -1.37 -8.24 -9.52
CA GLU A 135 -0.02 -7.68 -9.70
C GLU A 135 0.90 -7.95 -8.50
N GLN A 136 0.36 -8.03 -7.28
CA GLN A 136 1.13 -8.28 -6.06
C GLN A 136 1.15 -9.76 -5.66
N SER A 137 0.53 -10.66 -6.45
CA SER A 137 0.34 -12.07 -6.08
C SER A 137 1.61 -12.78 -5.62
N TYR A 138 2.74 -12.52 -6.30
CA TYR A 138 4.01 -13.15 -5.94
C TYR A 138 4.51 -12.68 -4.56
N LEU A 139 4.44 -11.38 -4.29
CA LEU A 139 4.83 -10.80 -3.00
C LEU A 139 3.88 -11.20 -1.88
N LEU A 140 2.58 -11.33 -2.17
CA LEU A 140 1.59 -11.86 -1.23
C LEU A 140 1.88 -13.32 -0.89
N ALA A 141 2.26 -14.13 -1.86
CA ALA A 141 2.64 -15.51 -1.61
C ALA A 141 3.85 -15.60 -0.67
N ASP A 142 4.88 -14.78 -0.91
CA ASP A 142 6.04 -14.64 -0.02
C ASP A 142 5.63 -14.24 1.41
N LEU A 143 4.78 -13.24 1.53
CA LEU A 143 4.31 -12.75 2.82
C LEU A 143 3.54 -13.82 3.60
N ILE A 144 2.64 -14.55 2.94
CA ILE A 144 1.84 -15.63 3.55
C ILE A 144 2.74 -16.75 4.05
N ILE A 145 3.73 -17.16 3.26
CA ILE A 145 4.70 -18.19 3.66
C ILE A 145 5.48 -17.71 4.88
N ASN A 146 5.93 -16.46 4.89
CA ASN A 146 6.66 -15.87 6.01
C ASN A 146 5.79 -15.84 7.29
N PHE A 147 4.50 -15.50 7.19
CA PHE A 147 3.58 -15.61 8.32
C PHE A 147 3.44 -17.05 8.84
N GLN A 148 3.35 -18.03 7.94
CA GLN A 148 3.24 -19.44 8.31
C GLN A 148 4.53 -19.96 8.97
N GLU A 149 5.70 -19.56 8.49
CA GLU A 149 6.99 -19.90 9.09
C GLU A 149 7.11 -19.38 10.53
N HIS A 150 6.46 -18.26 10.84
CA HIS A 150 6.35 -17.70 12.18
C HIS A 150 5.14 -18.26 12.98
N ALA A 151 4.48 -19.31 12.48
CA ALA A 151 3.32 -19.96 13.08
C ALA A 151 2.10 -19.03 13.33
N TYR A 152 1.96 -17.97 12.54
CA TYR A 152 0.75 -17.14 12.57
C TYR A 152 -0.41 -17.81 11.82
N PRO A 153 -1.67 -17.64 12.27
CA PRO A 153 -2.82 -18.28 11.66
C PRO A 153 -3.14 -17.68 10.28
N THR A 154 -2.74 -18.37 9.21
CA THR A 154 -2.88 -17.93 7.82
C THR A 154 -4.28 -17.47 7.46
N GLU A 155 -5.32 -18.20 7.87
CA GLU A 155 -6.72 -17.84 7.58
C GLU A 155 -7.06 -16.42 8.09
N LYS A 156 -6.67 -16.10 9.33
CA LYS A 156 -6.94 -14.78 9.93
C LYS A 156 -6.12 -13.67 9.26
N ILE A 157 -4.89 -13.98 8.85
CA ILE A 157 -4.04 -13.05 8.11
C ILE A 157 -4.67 -12.73 6.75
N VAL A 158 -5.07 -13.77 6.01
CA VAL A 158 -5.71 -13.64 4.69
C VAL A 158 -7.00 -12.82 4.81
N GLU A 159 -7.84 -13.09 5.80
CA GLU A 159 -9.06 -12.32 6.06
C GLU A 159 -8.77 -10.82 6.22
N LYS A 160 -7.71 -10.45 6.95
CA LYS A 160 -7.30 -9.05 7.11
C LYS A 160 -6.67 -8.48 5.85
N LEU A 161 -5.83 -9.23 5.14
CA LEU A 161 -5.18 -8.77 3.92
C LEU A 161 -6.20 -8.40 2.82
N THR A 162 -7.30 -9.14 2.71
CA THR A 162 -8.38 -8.81 1.74
C THR A 162 -9.08 -7.47 1.98
N LYS A 163 -8.87 -6.84 3.15
CA LYS A 163 -9.51 -5.55 3.52
C LYS A 163 -8.66 -4.34 3.14
N PHE A 164 -7.44 -4.53 2.63
CA PHE A 164 -6.61 -3.42 2.14
C PHE A 164 -7.07 -2.94 0.76
N SER A 165 -7.09 -1.64 0.54
CA SER A 165 -7.34 -1.07 -0.79
C SER A 165 -6.21 -1.41 -1.76
N GLU A 166 -6.55 -1.57 -3.04
CA GLU A 166 -5.62 -1.91 -4.13
C GLU A 166 -4.42 -0.93 -4.17
N LYS A 167 -4.67 0.38 -4.01
CA LYS A 167 -3.62 1.42 -3.97
C LYS A 167 -2.59 1.26 -2.84
N ASN A 168 -2.97 0.60 -1.74
CA ASN A 168 -2.16 0.50 -0.53
C ASN A 168 -1.54 -0.88 -0.34
N MET A 169 -1.95 -1.87 -1.12
CA MET A 169 -1.55 -3.27 -0.92
C MET A 169 -0.03 -3.45 -0.98
N ASN A 170 0.65 -2.83 -1.94
CA ASN A 170 2.11 -2.92 -2.04
C ASN A 170 2.81 -2.40 -0.78
N THR A 171 2.43 -1.22 -0.30
CA THR A 171 2.99 -0.65 0.94
C THR A 171 2.66 -1.49 2.17
N ALA A 172 1.45 -2.06 2.23
CA ALA A 172 1.07 -2.97 3.31
C ALA A 172 1.96 -4.23 3.32
N ILE A 173 2.21 -4.84 2.15
CA ILE A 173 3.10 -6.00 2.02
C ILE A 173 4.53 -5.65 2.46
N GLU A 174 5.07 -4.53 1.98
CA GLU A 174 6.43 -4.09 2.33
C GLU A 174 6.56 -3.83 3.83
N LEU A 175 5.58 -3.16 4.44
CA LEU A 175 5.58 -2.88 5.87
C LEU A 175 5.44 -4.17 6.69
N LEU A 176 4.54 -5.08 6.35
CA LEU A 176 4.39 -6.34 7.08
C LEU A 176 5.63 -7.23 6.96
N THR A 177 6.24 -7.26 5.77
CA THR A 177 7.51 -7.98 5.54
C THR A 177 8.63 -7.38 6.39
N LEU A 178 8.70 -6.05 6.49
CA LEU A 178 9.64 -5.35 7.38
C LEU A 178 9.42 -5.76 8.83
N LEU A 179 8.18 -5.82 9.31
CA LEU A 179 7.86 -6.19 10.69
C LEU A 179 8.23 -7.63 11.01
N LEU A 180 7.93 -8.58 10.11
CA LEU A 180 8.30 -9.98 10.29
C LEU A 180 9.82 -10.14 10.33
N LYS A 181 10.54 -9.53 9.39
CA LYS A 181 12.00 -9.61 9.31
C LYS A 181 12.71 -9.14 10.60
N HIS A 182 12.13 -8.17 11.28
CA HIS A 182 12.69 -7.59 12.50
C HIS A 182 12.06 -8.14 13.80
N ASN A 183 11.21 -9.18 13.73
CA ASN A 183 10.48 -9.76 14.87
C ASN A 183 9.62 -8.73 15.63
N LEU A 184 9.06 -7.76 14.90
CA LEU A 184 8.21 -6.69 15.44
C LEU A 184 6.73 -6.89 15.16
N TYR A 185 6.41 -7.87 14.33
CA TYR A 185 5.02 -8.19 14.03
C TYR A 185 4.30 -8.72 15.27
N TYR A 186 3.11 -8.21 15.51
CA TYR A 186 2.12 -8.74 16.44
C TYR A 186 0.74 -8.61 15.79
N PHE A 187 -0.18 -9.52 16.10
CA PHE A 187 -1.39 -9.68 15.29
C PHE A 187 -2.29 -8.43 15.23
N GLU A 188 -2.33 -7.64 16.30
CA GLU A 188 -3.07 -6.39 16.42
C GLU A 188 -2.48 -5.28 15.53
N CYS A 189 -1.21 -5.37 15.14
CA CYS A 189 -0.61 -4.38 14.26
C CYS A 189 -1.32 -4.34 12.90
N LEU A 190 -1.85 -5.48 12.41
CA LEU A 190 -2.67 -5.49 11.20
C LEU A 190 -3.93 -4.65 11.34
N ASP A 191 -4.57 -4.62 12.51
CA ASP A 191 -5.78 -3.81 12.73
C ASP A 191 -5.44 -2.33 12.71
N ILE A 192 -4.30 -1.94 13.31
CA ILE A 192 -3.78 -0.58 13.25
C ILE A 192 -3.52 -0.18 11.79
N LEU A 193 -2.83 -1.02 11.02
CA LEU A 193 -2.52 -0.74 9.61
C LEU A 193 -3.78 -0.67 8.73
N LEU A 194 -4.78 -1.51 9.00
CA LEU A 194 -6.06 -1.48 8.32
C LEU A 194 -6.89 -0.23 8.66
N GLY A 195 -6.88 0.17 9.94
CA GLY A 195 -7.54 1.40 10.39
C GLY A 195 -6.89 2.67 9.84
N GLN A 196 -5.58 2.63 9.59
CA GLN A 196 -4.79 3.78 9.15
C GLN A 196 -4.32 3.70 7.69
N GLN A 197 -5.12 3.07 6.84
CA GLN A 197 -4.80 2.85 5.43
C GLN A 197 -4.42 4.13 4.67
N GLU A 198 -5.06 5.26 4.94
CA GLU A 198 -4.75 6.54 4.31
C GLU A 198 -3.29 6.97 4.53
N TYR A 199 -2.70 6.59 5.66
CA TYR A 199 -1.37 7.04 6.09
C TYR A 199 -0.30 5.95 6.02
N LEU A 200 -0.58 4.80 5.41
CA LEU A 200 0.36 3.67 5.33
C LEU A 200 1.73 4.06 4.76
N SER A 201 1.76 4.92 3.73
CA SER A 201 3.03 5.39 3.16
C SER A 201 3.87 6.14 4.21
N LYS A 202 3.24 6.99 5.03
CA LYS A 202 3.94 7.75 6.09
C LYS A 202 4.39 6.85 7.24
N ILE A 203 3.57 5.88 7.60
CA ILE A 203 3.91 4.85 8.59
C ILE A 203 5.13 4.06 8.13
N TYR A 204 5.13 3.61 6.88
CA TYR A 204 6.21 2.86 6.27
C TYR A 204 7.50 3.67 6.13
N GLU A 205 7.42 4.93 5.65
CA GLU A 205 8.57 5.85 5.61
C GLU A 205 9.23 5.98 6.99
N GLY A 206 8.43 6.21 8.04
CA GLY A 206 8.95 6.31 9.41
C GLY A 206 9.53 5.00 9.92
N ALA A 207 8.86 3.86 9.68
CA ALA A 207 9.35 2.55 10.07
C ALA A 207 10.70 2.23 9.42
N LYS A 208 10.88 2.50 8.12
CA LYS A 208 12.17 2.29 7.43
C LYS A 208 13.31 3.08 8.07
N LYS A 209 13.08 4.35 8.43
CA LYS A 209 14.10 5.19 9.07
C LYS A 209 14.55 4.60 10.39
N LEU A 210 13.60 4.18 11.23
CA LEU A 210 13.91 3.58 12.54
C LEU A 210 14.58 2.21 12.40
N VAL A 211 14.24 1.45 11.36
CA VAL A 211 14.90 0.16 11.06
C VAL A 211 16.36 0.35 10.67
N VAL A 212 16.69 1.34 9.84
CA VAL A 212 18.08 1.59 9.40
C VAL A 212 19.01 1.81 10.60
N GLU A 213 18.53 2.50 11.63
CA GLU A 213 19.28 2.77 12.85
C GLU A 213 19.09 1.71 13.95
N ASN A 214 18.37 0.60 13.68
CA ASN A 214 18.05 -0.46 14.64
C ASN A 214 17.33 0.01 15.92
N ILE A 215 16.47 1.04 15.82
CA ILE A 215 15.72 1.61 16.96
C ILE A 215 14.20 1.52 16.81
N ILE A 216 13.70 0.72 15.87
CA ILE A 216 12.28 0.48 15.73
C ILE A 216 11.77 -0.46 16.84
N THR A 217 10.61 -0.14 17.42
CA THR A 217 9.97 -0.93 18.49
C THR A 217 8.47 -1.04 18.25
N SER A 218 7.79 -1.96 18.92
CA SER A 218 6.33 -2.05 18.92
C SER A 218 5.66 -0.76 19.41
N ALA A 219 6.31 -0.04 20.35
CA ALA A 219 5.83 1.22 20.90
C ALA A 219 5.62 2.31 19.82
N TYR A 220 6.43 2.32 18.76
CA TYR A 220 6.22 3.22 17.61
C TYR A 220 4.84 3.01 16.97
N PHE A 221 4.43 1.75 16.75
CA PHE A 221 3.13 1.44 16.15
C PHE A 221 1.96 1.81 17.06
N THR A 222 2.12 1.63 18.37
CA THR A 222 1.13 2.04 19.37
C THR A 222 0.88 3.55 19.37
N VAL A 223 1.93 4.37 19.21
CA VAL A 223 1.77 5.83 19.25
C VAL A 223 1.24 6.41 17.93
N ILE A 224 1.65 5.86 16.78
CA ILE A 224 1.15 6.33 15.49
C ILE A 224 -0.28 5.91 15.21
N GLU A 225 -0.82 4.88 15.89
CA GLU A 225 -2.25 4.57 15.84
C GLU A 225 -3.11 5.80 16.15
N LYS A 226 -2.67 6.63 17.11
CA LYS A 226 -3.38 7.85 17.53
C LYS A 226 -3.08 9.06 16.65
N ASN A 227 -1.93 9.11 15.98
CA ASN A 227 -1.52 10.23 15.14
C ASN A 227 -0.76 9.76 13.87
N PRO A 228 -1.43 9.05 12.97
CA PRO A 228 -0.81 8.31 11.86
C PRO A 228 -0.24 9.23 10.78
N LYS A 229 -0.85 10.39 10.57
CA LYS A 229 -0.38 11.43 9.62
C LYS A 229 1.03 11.91 9.94
N ASN A 230 1.42 11.90 11.22
CA ASN A 230 2.71 12.38 11.69
C ASN A 230 3.76 11.27 11.80
N ALA A 231 3.47 10.03 11.39
CA ALA A 231 4.33 8.87 11.64
C ALA A 231 5.80 9.09 11.19
N ASN A 232 6.02 9.69 10.02
CA ASN A 232 7.35 10.02 9.52
C ASN A 232 8.06 11.11 10.35
N VAL A 233 7.32 12.10 10.84
CA VAL A 233 7.84 13.17 11.72
C VAL A 233 8.19 12.59 13.09
N VAL A 234 7.34 11.71 13.63
CA VAL A 234 7.59 10.99 14.88
C VAL A 234 8.88 10.17 14.77
N ALA A 235 9.10 9.46 13.66
CA ALA A 235 10.34 8.73 13.44
C ALA A 235 11.57 9.64 13.44
N ASN A 236 11.51 10.80 12.76
CA ASN A 236 12.59 11.78 12.79
C ASN A 236 12.86 12.34 14.20
N LEU A 237 11.80 12.62 14.96
CA LEU A 237 11.92 13.08 16.34
C LEU A 237 12.54 12.00 17.24
N ILE A 238 12.15 10.73 17.05
CA ILE A 238 12.75 9.61 17.78
C ILE A 238 14.26 9.56 17.52
N LEU A 239 14.68 9.64 16.26
CA LEU A 239 16.08 9.64 15.87
C LEU A 239 16.84 10.81 16.51
N LEU A 240 16.30 12.02 16.37
CA LEU A 240 16.88 13.24 16.93
C LEU A 240 17.08 13.12 18.44
N LEU A 241 16.01 12.80 19.17
CA LEU A 241 15.98 12.82 20.63
C LEU A 241 16.70 11.62 21.26
N HIS A 242 16.70 10.47 20.58
CA HIS A 242 17.48 9.30 21.01
C HIS A 242 18.99 9.59 20.93
N ASN A 243 19.45 10.22 19.85
CA ASN A 243 20.87 10.54 19.66
C ASN A 243 21.44 11.46 20.75
N VAL A 244 20.60 12.29 21.36
CA VAL A 244 20.97 13.16 22.50
C VAL A 244 20.51 12.60 23.85
N SER A 245 20.08 11.34 23.91
CA SER A 245 19.66 10.64 25.14
C SER A 245 18.53 11.34 25.93
N LEU A 246 17.63 12.03 25.23
CA LEU A 246 16.50 12.74 25.84
C LEU A 246 15.23 11.90 25.96
N ILE A 247 15.16 10.79 25.22
CA ILE A 247 14.06 9.83 25.30
C ILE A 247 14.61 8.40 25.33
N ASP A 248 13.84 7.48 25.88
CA ASP A 248 13.98 6.06 25.67
C ASP A 248 12.92 5.57 24.68
N TYR A 249 13.32 5.26 23.45
CA TYR A 249 12.41 4.83 22.38
C TYR A 249 11.74 3.47 22.66
N LYS A 250 12.17 2.75 23.70
CA LYS A 250 11.52 1.51 24.17
C LYS A 250 10.37 1.81 25.13
N LYS A 251 10.31 3.01 25.72
CA LYS A 251 9.23 3.44 26.62
C LYS A 251 8.11 4.09 25.83
N THR A 252 6.92 3.53 25.97
CA THR A 252 5.74 4.04 25.25
C THR A 252 5.36 5.44 25.75
N GLU A 253 5.61 5.75 27.02
CA GLU A 253 5.34 7.04 27.64
C GLU A 253 6.13 8.17 26.98
N ASP A 254 7.43 7.95 26.75
CA ASP A 254 8.30 8.91 26.07
C ASP A 254 7.82 9.12 24.62
N LEU A 255 7.53 8.03 23.91
CA LEU A 255 7.02 8.11 22.55
C LEU A 255 5.64 8.79 22.47
N LEU A 256 4.79 8.67 23.49
CA LEU A 256 3.51 9.37 23.55
C LEU A 256 3.70 10.88 23.65
N ILE A 257 4.72 11.35 24.39
CA ILE A 257 5.07 12.78 24.44
C ILE A 257 5.57 13.23 23.07
N VAL A 258 6.49 12.47 22.46
CA VAL A 258 7.04 12.76 21.14
C VAL A 258 5.94 12.80 20.07
N SER A 259 4.94 11.91 20.14
CA SER A 259 3.84 11.84 19.16
C SER A 259 2.96 13.09 19.09
N LYS A 260 2.99 13.92 20.13
CA LYS A 260 2.27 15.21 20.19
C LYS A 260 3.02 16.35 19.51
N LEU A 261 4.31 16.15 19.22
CA LEU A 261 5.14 17.15 18.55
C LEU A 261 4.88 17.11 17.04
N GLY A 262 4.67 18.29 16.46
CA GLY A 262 4.46 18.47 15.03
C GLY A 262 5.75 18.74 14.26
N VAL A 263 5.59 19.07 12.98
CA VAL A 263 6.69 19.42 12.06
C VAL A 263 7.49 20.62 12.56
N GLY A 264 6.83 21.70 13.00
CA GLY A 264 7.52 22.88 13.51
C GLY A 264 8.36 22.59 14.74
N ALA A 265 7.85 21.74 15.65
CA ALA A 265 8.63 21.28 16.81
C ALA A 265 9.86 20.47 16.40
N PHE A 266 9.74 19.60 15.39
CA PHE A 266 10.89 18.87 14.84
C PHE A 266 11.97 19.81 14.30
N HIS A 267 11.62 20.76 13.44
CA HIS A 267 12.59 21.72 12.91
C HIS A 267 13.21 22.61 13.98
N PHE A 268 12.41 23.06 14.95
CA PHE A 268 12.93 23.86 16.06
C PHE A 268 13.91 23.07 16.93
N LEU A 269 13.59 21.82 17.28
CA LEU A 269 14.50 20.95 18.04
C LEU A 269 15.79 20.64 17.27
N MET A 270 15.73 20.52 15.94
CA MET A 270 16.93 20.38 15.09
C MET A 270 17.86 21.60 15.23
N HIS A 271 17.32 22.82 15.18
CA HIS A 271 18.14 24.03 15.38
C HIS A 271 18.69 24.13 16.79
N LEU A 272 17.91 23.77 17.82
CA LEU A 272 18.43 23.66 19.18
C LEU A 272 19.57 22.65 19.28
N GLN A 273 19.52 21.53 18.56
CA GLN A 273 20.60 20.55 18.54
C GLN A 273 21.87 21.12 17.88
N GLN A 274 21.72 21.77 16.72
CA GLN A 274 22.82 22.37 15.97
C GLN A 274 23.59 23.41 16.79
N SER A 275 22.88 24.19 17.61
CA SER A 275 23.48 25.22 18.47
C SER A 275 23.84 24.72 19.88
N GLY A 276 23.77 23.40 20.14
CA GLY A 276 24.13 22.81 21.43
C GLY A 276 23.17 23.13 22.59
N LEU A 277 21.98 23.66 22.29
CA LEU A 277 20.95 24.04 23.25
C LEU A 277 19.90 22.94 23.51
N LEU A 278 19.92 21.84 22.76
CA LEU A 278 18.99 20.72 22.95
C LEU A 278 19.39 19.90 24.19
N ASN A 279 18.85 20.27 25.35
CA ASN A 279 19.00 19.57 26.62
C ASN A 279 17.64 19.25 27.26
N ALA A 280 17.63 18.55 28.40
CA ALA A 280 16.40 18.10 29.05
C ALA A 280 15.46 19.25 29.45
N GLU A 281 16.00 20.40 29.86
CA GLU A 281 15.19 21.56 30.24
C GLU A 281 14.50 22.18 29.01
N ASN A 282 15.26 22.42 27.94
CA ASN A 282 14.73 23.03 26.72
C ASN A 282 13.81 22.08 25.96
N TYR A 283 14.09 20.77 25.97
CA TYR A 283 13.19 19.76 25.46
C TYR A 283 11.84 19.77 26.20
N LYS A 284 11.88 19.79 27.54
CA LYS A 284 10.66 19.87 28.35
C LYS A 284 9.83 21.12 28.04
N LYS A 285 10.48 22.29 27.89
CA LYS A 285 9.83 23.55 27.48
C LYS A 285 9.07 23.38 26.16
N VAL A 286 9.70 22.77 25.14
CA VAL A 286 9.06 22.51 23.84
C VAL A 286 7.91 21.51 23.97
N CYS A 287 8.05 20.47 24.78
CA CYS A 287 6.98 19.49 25.02
C CYS A 287 5.75 20.10 25.71
N ASP A 288 5.97 20.94 26.71
CA ASP A 288 4.91 21.58 27.50
C ASP A 288 4.23 22.73 26.72
N HIS A 289 4.96 23.38 25.80
CA HIS A 289 4.53 24.59 25.12
C HIS A 289 4.89 24.60 23.61
N ASN A 290 4.08 23.94 22.78
CA ASN A 290 4.29 23.84 21.32
C ASN A 290 3.22 24.53 20.46
N SER A 291 2.33 25.33 21.05
CA SER A 291 1.22 25.95 20.31
C SER A 291 1.71 26.83 19.15
N ILE A 292 2.71 27.68 19.38
CA ILE A 292 3.35 28.51 18.33
C ILE A 292 3.92 27.62 17.22
N LEU A 293 4.60 26.54 17.58
CA LEU A 293 5.26 25.61 16.66
C LEU A 293 4.27 24.78 15.80
N ASN A 294 2.99 24.80 16.14
CA ASN A 294 1.93 24.12 15.38
C ASN A 294 1.20 25.05 14.39
N HIS A 295 1.50 26.35 14.39
CA HIS A 295 0.94 27.28 13.40
C HIS A 295 1.55 27.07 12.02
N THR A 296 0.70 27.05 10.99
CA THR A 296 1.12 26.80 9.60
C THR A 296 2.20 27.77 9.14
N GLU A 297 2.08 29.06 9.46
CA GLU A 297 3.06 30.08 9.06
C GLU A 297 4.44 29.82 9.68
N VAL A 298 4.46 29.40 10.95
CA VAL A 298 5.70 29.05 11.66
C VAL A 298 6.32 27.79 11.08
N ILE A 299 5.51 26.77 10.78
CA ILE A 299 5.94 25.53 10.14
C ILE A 299 6.57 25.84 8.78
N GLU A 300 5.93 26.67 7.95
CA GLU A 300 6.43 27.06 6.63
C GLU A 300 7.76 27.81 6.73
N CYS A 301 7.87 28.78 7.65
CA CYS A 301 9.12 29.50 7.88
C CYS A 301 10.25 28.55 8.27
N LEU A 302 10.05 27.70 9.29
CA LEU A 302 11.06 26.74 9.74
C LEU A 302 11.42 25.70 8.66
N SER A 303 10.43 25.23 7.89
CA SER A 303 10.65 24.21 6.86
C SER A 303 11.34 24.76 5.60
N SER A 304 11.25 26.07 5.37
CA SER A 304 11.85 26.75 4.22
C SER A 304 13.31 27.16 4.42
N LEU A 305 13.82 27.05 5.65
CA LEU A 305 15.22 27.35 5.94
C LEU A 305 16.15 26.37 5.19
N PRO A 306 17.18 26.88 4.48
CA PRO A 306 18.20 26.04 3.87
C PRO A 306 18.88 25.13 4.92
N LEU A 307 19.25 23.92 4.51
CA LEU A 307 19.84 22.88 5.40
C LEU A 307 21.08 23.33 6.19
N PHE A 308 21.82 24.32 5.70
CA PHE A 308 23.05 24.82 6.30
C PHE A 308 22.85 26.09 7.15
N VAL A 309 21.62 26.62 7.23
CA VAL A 309 21.33 27.75 8.11
C VAL A 309 21.42 27.30 9.56
N THR A 310 22.19 28.03 10.34
CA THR A 310 22.29 27.87 11.79
C THR A 310 21.78 29.16 12.43
N LEU A 311 20.74 29.06 13.24
CA LEU A 311 20.21 30.20 14.00
C LEU A 311 21.16 30.52 15.16
N GLU A 312 21.32 31.81 15.46
CA GLU A 312 22.19 32.25 16.54
C GLU A 312 21.65 31.78 17.90
N GLU A 313 22.57 31.53 18.85
CA GLU A 313 22.22 31.01 20.18
C GLU A 313 21.23 31.94 20.92
N GLU A 314 21.44 33.26 20.82
CA GLU A 314 20.59 34.26 21.46
C GLU A 314 19.19 34.31 20.84
N GLU A 315 19.08 34.14 19.52
CA GLU A 315 17.79 34.07 18.83
C GLU A 315 17.02 32.82 19.23
N LEU A 316 17.70 31.68 19.38
CA LEU A 316 17.09 30.45 19.86
C LEU A 316 16.62 30.54 21.32
N LYS A 317 17.35 31.26 22.18
CA LYS A 317 16.91 31.58 23.54
C LYS A 317 15.67 32.46 23.53
N GLU A 318 15.64 33.50 22.69
CA GLU A 318 14.47 34.36 22.53
C GLU A 318 13.25 33.57 22.01
N MET A 319 13.46 32.71 21.02
CA MET A 319 12.42 31.80 20.51
C MET A 319 11.91 30.85 21.60
N LEU A 320 12.80 30.29 22.44
CA LEU A 320 12.41 29.49 23.60
C LEU A 320 11.56 30.30 24.58
N ASP A 321 11.90 31.55 24.86
CA ASP A 321 11.12 32.40 25.75
C ASP A 321 9.73 32.70 25.15
N LEU A 322 9.67 32.99 23.85
CA LEU A 322 8.42 33.25 23.12
C LEU A 322 7.45 32.06 23.18
N ILE A 323 7.94 30.82 22.95
CA ILE A 323 7.05 29.64 23.02
C ILE A 323 6.53 29.36 24.42
N ASN A 324 7.24 29.78 25.48
CA ASN A 324 6.85 29.53 26.87
C ASN A 324 5.91 30.60 27.44
N LYS A 325 5.67 31.74 26.75
CA LYS A 325 4.74 32.77 27.22
C LYS A 325 3.30 32.24 27.23
N LYS A 326 2.60 32.49 28.36
CA LYS A 326 1.18 32.13 28.54
C LYS A 326 0.34 33.35 28.93
N PRO A 327 -0.73 33.68 28.17
CA PRO A 327 -1.11 33.09 26.88
C PRO A 327 -0.16 33.52 25.76
N SER A 328 0.05 32.65 24.76
CA SER A 328 0.76 33.03 23.53
C SER A 328 -0.11 34.03 22.77
N SER A 329 0.44 35.21 22.49
CA SER A 329 -0.23 36.25 21.72
C SER A 329 0.11 36.15 20.23
N GLN A 330 -0.69 36.80 19.39
CA GLN A 330 -0.36 36.95 17.96
C GLN A 330 0.97 37.70 17.76
N ALA A 331 1.29 38.65 18.64
CA ALA A 331 2.55 39.37 18.60
C ALA A 331 3.73 38.41 18.83
N ASP A 332 3.67 37.55 19.84
CA ASP A 332 4.75 36.58 20.12
C ASP A 332 5.01 35.63 18.94
N ARG A 333 3.95 35.28 18.19
CA ARG A 333 4.09 34.49 16.96
C ARG A 333 4.76 35.27 15.84
N LEU A 334 4.43 36.56 15.67
CA LEU A 334 5.06 37.40 14.67
C LEU A 334 6.54 37.62 15.00
N ASP A 335 6.85 37.90 16.26
CA ASP A 335 8.23 38.03 16.74
C ASP A 335 9.04 36.74 16.46
N PHE A 336 8.44 35.57 16.70
CA PHE A 336 9.08 34.27 16.40
C PHE A 336 9.36 34.12 14.90
N ILE A 337 8.44 34.55 14.04
CA ILE A 337 8.60 34.50 12.58
C ILE A 337 9.67 35.49 12.12
N ASP A 338 9.71 36.69 12.68
CA ASP A 338 10.66 37.74 12.33
C ASP A 338 12.10 37.31 12.62
N LEU A 339 12.34 36.55 13.70
CA LEU A 339 13.63 35.93 13.98
C LEU A 339 14.08 34.96 12.87
N ILE A 340 13.15 34.19 12.31
CA ILE A 340 13.45 33.22 11.23
C ILE A 340 13.65 33.93 9.89
N GLN A 341 12.84 34.96 9.59
CA GLN A 341 12.85 35.63 8.28
C GLN A 341 14.18 36.30 7.94
N LYS A 342 15.00 36.65 8.94
CA LYS A 342 16.38 37.14 8.72
C LYS A 342 17.23 36.18 7.89
N TYR A 343 16.93 34.89 7.93
CA TYR A 343 17.68 33.82 7.28
C TYR A 343 17.03 33.29 6.01
N VAL A 344 15.79 33.69 5.71
CA VAL A 344 15.13 33.33 4.47
C VAL A 344 15.78 34.14 3.36
N LEU A 345 16.53 33.47 2.49
CA LEU A 345 17.06 34.08 1.27
C LEU A 345 15.89 34.70 0.50
N THR A 346 15.79 36.02 0.50
CA THR A 346 14.82 36.72 -0.33
C THR A 346 15.08 36.32 -1.77
N ASN A 347 14.20 35.51 -2.36
CA ASN A 347 14.00 35.47 -3.81
C ASN A 347 13.42 36.83 -4.22
N LYS A 348 14.22 37.89 -4.19
CA LYS A 348 13.91 39.09 -4.95
C LYS A 348 14.16 38.70 -6.41
N PRO A 349 13.13 38.67 -7.26
CA PRO A 349 13.40 38.66 -8.69
C PRO A 349 14.17 39.95 -8.97
N HIS A 350 15.40 39.81 -9.46
CA HIS A 350 16.09 40.93 -10.06
C HIS A 350 15.23 41.41 -11.22
N LEU A 351 14.67 42.61 -11.06
CA LEU A 351 13.99 43.39 -12.10
C LEU A 351 14.92 43.62 -13.30
#